data_AF-D8P2Z9-F1
#
_entry.id   AF-D8P2Z9-F1
#
_cell.length_a   1.000
_cell.length_b   1.000
_cell.length_c   1.000
_cell.angle_alpha   90.00
_cell.angle_beta   90.00
_cell.angle_gamma   90.00
#
_symmetry.space_group_name_H-M   'P 1'
#
loop_
_entity.id
_entity.type
_entity.pdbx_description
1 polymer ?
#
loop_
_entity_poly.entity_id
_entity_poly.type
_entity_poly.pdbx_seq_one_letter_code
_entity_poly.pdbx_strand_id
1 'polypeptide(L)'
;MRQIISLLCTLFLLGCVSNGSEITPSQFDREFFRLSTAEQVKKFQGYNPDTQYELLIVGNQVVHPPALYLAEEFAKQGKSIIPFLRSKLAATKQESTVRDVVAVLAEMQRLGSYEVKCDASLMAFVEERVAGMQGQWKAATRHMLEEIQGQPKR
;
A
#
# COMPACT_ATOMS: atom_id res chain seq x y z
N MET A 1 -8.38 44.02 48.94
CA MET A 1 -9.30 43.11 48.22
C MET A 1 -8.76 43.01 46.79
N ARG A 2 -7.92 42.01 46.47
CA ARG A 2 -8.25 40.64 46.03
C ARG A 2 -8.91 40.63 44.64
N GLN A 3 -8.27 39.86 43.74
CA GLN A 3 -8.77 39.23 42.52
C GLN A 3 -8.46 39.91 41.17
N ILE A 4 -8.12 39.21 40.09
CA ILE A 4 -7.73 37.81 39.80
C ILE A 4 -7.05 37.89 38.42
N ILE A 5 -5.97 37.14 38.25
CA ILE A 5 -5.31 36.80 36.98
C ILE A 5 -6.33 36.15 36.03
N SER A 6 -6.48 36.61 34.80
CA SER A 6 -7.09 35.78 33.75
C SER A 6 -6.30 35.87 32.45
N LEU A 7 -5.39 34.91 32.37
CA LEU A 7 -4.59 34.53 31.23
C LEU A 7 -5.51 33.86 30.19
N LEU A 8 -5.99 34.59 29.18
CA LEU A 8 -6.68 33.96 28.06
C LEU A 8 -5.64 33.50 27.03
N CYS A 9 -5.15 32.28 27.25
CA CYS A 9 -4.51 31.46 26.24
C CYS A 9 -5.53 31.14 25.13
N THR A 10 -5.49 31.89 24.04
CA THR A 10 -6.08 31.47 22.76
C THR A 10 -5.28 30.29 22.21
N LEU A 11 -5.71 29.09 22.60
CA LEU A 11 -5.31 27.83 21.99
C LEU A 11 -5.72 27.85 20.51
N PHE A 12 -4.72 27.93 19.64
CA PHE A 12 -4.82 27.55 18.23
C PHE A 12 -5.26 26.09 18.16
N LEU A 13 -6.55 25.85 17.94
CA LEU A 13 -7.03 24.57 17.41
C LEU A 13 -6.70 24.53 15.92
N LEU A 14 -5.41 24.36 15.62
CA LEU A 14 -4.97 23.76 14.36
C LEU A 14 -5.44 22.30 14.41
N GLY A 15 -6.69 22.09 14.01
CA GLY A 15 -7.20 20.76 13.73
C GLY A 15 -6.25 20.10 12.73
N CYS A 16 -5.66 18.97 13.13
CA CYS A 16 -4.93 18.11 12.23
C CYS A 16 -5.87 17.74 11.07
N VAL A 17 -5.64 18.33 9.90
CA VAL A 17 -6.19 17.83 8.65
C VAL A 17 -5.50 16.48 8.41
N SER A 18 -6.09 15.40 8.90
CA SER A 18 -5.69 14.06 8.51
C SER A 18 -6.12 13.85 7.06
N ASN A 19 -5.23 14.18 6.13
CA ASN A 19 -5.34 13.86 4.70
C ASN A 19 -5.15 12.35 4.44
N GLY A 20 -5.80 11.49 5.22
CA GLY A 20 -5.99 10.09 4.88
C GLY A 20 -7.33 9.98 4.19
N SER A 21 -7.38 9.71 2.89
CA SER A 21 -8.66 9.33 2.28
C SER A 21 -9.12 8.05 2.96
N GLU A 22 -10.23 8.14 3.70
CA GLU A 22 -10.83 7.01 4.37
C GLU A 22 -11.38 6.04 3.31
N ILE A 23 -10.66 4.96 3.05
CA ILE A 23 -11.12 3.90 2.14
C ILE A 23 -12.36 3.27 2.77
N THR A 24 -13.51 3.42 2.11
CA THR A 24 -14.77 2.86 2.57
C THR A 24 -15.09 1.59 1.76
N PRO A 25 -15.05 0.39 2.37
CA PRO A 25 -15.36 -0.85 1.65
C PRO A 25 -16.80 -0.86 1.16
N SER A 26 -16.98 -1.19 -0.12
CA SER A 26 -18.26 -1.42 -0.77
C SER A 26 -18.94 -2.69 -0.23
N GLN A 27 -20.19 -2.92 -0.64
CA GLN A 27 -20.86 -4.20 -0.35
C GLN A 27 -20.11 -5.38 -1.01
N PHE A 28 -19.61 -5.19 -2.24
CA PHE A 28 -18.83 -6.18 -2.96
C PHE A 28 -17.58 -6.60 -2.18
N ASP A 29 -16.82 -5.64 -1.65
CA ASP A 29 -15.61 -5.93 -0.86
C ASP A 29 -15.94 -6.76 0.38
N ARG A 30 -17.01 -6.36 1.10
CA ARG A 30 -17.45 -7.06 2.31
C ARG A 30 -17.92 -8.48 2.02
N GLU A 31 -18.54 -8.70 0.87
CA GLU A 31 -18.94 -10.05 0.43
C GLU A 31 -17.73 -10.88 0.03
N PHE A 32 -16.76 -10.31 -0.67
CA PHE A 32 -15.52 -10.98 -1.02
C PHE A 32 -14.76 -11.45 0.23
N PHE A 33 -14.56 -10.57 1.21
CA PHE A 33 -13.81 -10.88 2.43
C PHE A 33 -14.55 -11.76 3.44
N ARG A 34 -15.83 -12.09 3.21
CA ARG A 34 -16.57 -13.12 3.98
C ARG A 34 -16.29 -14.55 3.49
N LEU A 35 -15.73 -14.70 2.30
CA LEU A 35 -15.40 -16.01 1.73
C LEU A 35 -14.21 -16.64 2.48
N SER A 36 -14.04 -17.96 2.34
CA SER A 36 -12.82 -18.60 2.82
C SER A 36 -11.59 -18.11 2.04
N THR A 37 -10.40 -18.14 2.63
CA THR A 37 -9.16 -17.72 1.95
C THR A 37 -8.95 -18.42 0.61
N ALA A 38 -9.28 -19.72 0.52
CA ALA A 38 -9.17 -20.48 -0.72
C ALA A 38 -10.13 -19.96 -1.81
N GLU A 39 -11.35 -19.60 -1.45
CA GLU A 39 -12.32 -18.99 -2.36
C GLU A 39 -11.92 -17.57 -2.74
N GLN A 40 -11.37 -16.79 -1.81
CA GLN A 40 -10.85 -15.45 -2.09
C GLN A 40 -9.76 -15.52 -3.14
N VAL A 41 -8.74 -16.37 -2.97
CA VAL A 41 -7.67 -16.58 -3.96
C VAL A 41 -8.24 -16.99 -5.32
N LYS A 42 -9.12 -18.00 -5.34
CA LYS A 42 -9.73 -18.50 -6.58
C LYS A 42 -10.50 -17.41 -7.32
N LYS A 43 -11.31 -16.61 -6.62
CA LYS A 43 -12.08 -15.52 -7.24
C LYS A 43 -11.18 -14.36 -7.66
N PHE A 44 -10.21 -13.99 -6.80
CA PHE A 44 -9.26 -12.92 -7.05
C PHE A 44 -8.53 -13.12 -8.38
N GLN A 45 -8.03 -14.32 -8.64
CA GLN A 45 -7.34 -14.68 -9.89
C GLN A 45 -8.22 -14.50 -11.15
N GLY A 46 -9.55 -14.61 -11.01
CA GLY A 46 -10.50 -14.45 -12.11
C GLY A 46 -10.95 -13.01 -12.35
N TYR A 47 -10.60 -12.06 -11.48
CA TYR A 47 -10.94 -10.66 -11.64
C TYR A 47 -9.94 -9.91 -12.53
N ASN A 48 -10.38 -8.78 -13.08
CA ASN A 48 -9.50 -7.88 -13.83
C ASN A 48 -8.52 -7.14 -12.88
N PRO A 49 -7.44 -6.54 -13.42
CA PRO A 49 -6.43 -5.86 -12.59
C PRO A 49 -6.95 -4.72 -11.72
N ASP A 50 -7.96 -3.97 -12.17
CA ASP A 50 -8.54 -2.88 -11.36
C ASP A 50 -9.26 -3.43 -10.12
N THR A 51 -10.09 -4.46 -10.29
CA THR A 51 -10.80 -5.11 -9.17
C THR A 51 -9.83 -5.84 -8.24
N GLN A 52 -8.80 -6.50 -8.77
CA GLN A 52 -7.75 -7.12 -7.95
C GLN A 52 -7.00 -6.07 -7.11
N TYR A 53 -6.67 -4.94 -7.73
CA TYR A 53 -6.02 -3.84 -7.03
C TYR A 53 -6.92 -3.24 -5.93
N GLU A 54 -8.19 -3.02 -6.20
CA GLU A 54 -9.15 -2.52 -5.20
C GLU A 54 -9.23 -3.45 -4.00
N LEU A 55 -9.41 -4.76 -4.24
CA LEU A 55 -9.46 -5.77 -3.18
C LEU A 55 -8.14 -5.84 -2.41
N LEU A 56 -6.98 -5.75 -3.07
CA LEU A 56 -5.68 -5.69 -2.41
C LEU A 56 -5.60 -4.50 -1.44
N ILE A 57 -5.99 -3.31 -1.91
CA ILE A 57 -5.92 -2.08 -1.13
C ILE A 57 -6.89 -2.14 0.07
N VAL A 58 -8.14 -2.55 -0.15
CA VAL A 58 -9.12 -2.73 0.94
C VAL A 58 -8.63 -3.80 1.94
N GLY A 59 -8.15 -4.93 1.43
CA GLY A 59 -7.66 -6.05 2.23
C GLY A 59 -6.46 -5.70 3.11
N ASN A 60 -5.58 -4.82 2.65
CA ASN A 60 -4.37 -4.44 3.39
C ASN A 60 -4.54 -3.19 4.28
N GLN A 61 -5.57 -2.38 4.05
CA GLN A 61 -5.73 -1.09 4.74
C GLN A 61 -6.96 -1.02 5.65
N VAL A 62 -7.95 -1.88 5.43
CA VAL A 62 -9.23 -1.84 6.17
C VAL A 62 -9.56 -3.19 6.82
N VAL A 63 -9.23 -4.32 6.18
CA VAL A 63 -9.54 -5.65 6.71
C VAL A 63 -8.53 -6.08 7.77
N HIS A 64 -9.03 -6.71 8.84
CA HIS A 64 -8.22 -7.27 9.92
C HIS A 64 -8.49 -8.78 10.11
N PRO A 65 -7.44 -9.63 10.06
CA PRO A 65 -6.04 -9.30 9.76
C PRO A 65 -5.82 -8.87 8.29
N PRO A 66 -4.74 -8.13 7.98
CA PRO A 66 -4.43 -7.74 6.60
C PRO A 66 -4.31 -8.93 5.65
N ALA A 67 -4.91 -8.82 4.47
CA ALA A 67 -4.95 -9.87 3.45
C ALA A 67 -3.68 -9.92 2.57
N LEU A 68 -2.51 -9.98 3.21
CA LEU A 68 -1.19 -9.87 2.54
C LEU A 68 -0.97 -10.91 1.42
N TYR A 69 -1.63 -12.07 1.53
CA TYR A 69 -1.56 -13.14 0.53
C TYR A 69 -2.08 -12.72 -0.85
N LEU A 70 -2.93 -11.69 -0.94
CA LEU A 70 -3.41 -11.17 -2.23
C LEU A 70 -2.30 -10.46 -3.03
N ALA A 71 -1.26 -9.94 -2.37
CA ALA A 71 -0.11 -9.35 -3.06
C ALA A 71 0.66 -10.40 -3.85
N GLU A 72 0.85 -11.60 -3.28
CA GLU A 72 1.47 -12.73 -3.95
C GLU A 72 0.66 -13.15 -5.19
N GLU A 73 -0.66 -13.27 -5.04
CA GLU A 73 -1.54 -13.62 -6.17
C GLU A 73 -1.52 -12.57 -7.28
N PHE A 74 -1.47 -11.28 -6.93
CA PHE A 74 -1.40 -10.21 -7.93
C PHE A 74 -0.05 -10.19 -8.65
N ALA A 75 1.03 -10.44 -7.92
CA ALA A 75 2.40 -10.48 -8.44
C ALA A 75 2.61 -11.58 -9.51
N LYS A 76 1.85 -12.69 -9.48
CA LYS A 76 1.95 -13.78 -10.46
C LYS A 76 1.72 -13.34 -11.91
N GLN A 77 1.06 -12.20 -12.13
CA GLN A 77 0.86 -11.65 -13.48
C GLN A 77 2.15 -11.09 -14.11
N GLY A 78 3.16 -10.80 -13.29
CA GLY A 78 4.49 -10.40 -13.74
C GLY A 78 4.47 -9.13 -14.59
N LYS A 79 5.21 -9.15 -15.70
CA LYS A 79 5.45 -7.97 -16.55
C LYS A 79 4.17 -7.27 -17.05
N SER A 80 3.07 -8.01 -17.25
CA SER A 80 1.85 -7.47 -17.89
C SER A 80 1.19 -6.36 -17.08
N ILE A 81 1.31 -6.38 -15.75
CA ILE A 81 0.70 -5.37 -14.86
C ILE A 81 1.66 -4.25 -14.45
N ILE A 82 2.92 -4.25 -14.90
CA ILE A 82 3.88 -3.19 -14.54
C ILE A 82 3.40 -1.78 -14.95
N PRO A 83 2.87 -1.55 -16.17
CA PRO A 83 2.33 -0.24 -16.53
C PRO A 83 1.18 0.19 -15.61
N PHE A 84 0.33 -0.76 -15.24
CA PHE A 84 -0.79 -0.54 -14.33
C PHE A 84 -0.30 -0.13 -12.93
N LEU A 85 0.62 -0.90 -12.32
CA LEU A 85 1.17 -0.60 -10.99
C LEU A 85 1.90 0.75 -10.98
N ARG A 86 2.66 1.05 -12.03
CA ARG A 86 3.35 2.35 -12.19
C ARG A 86 2.34 3.50 -12.23
N SER A 87 1.22 3.34 -12.92
CA SER A 87 0.17 4.35 -12.97
C SER A 87 -0.45 4.61 -11.60
N LYS A 88 -0.73 3.56 -10.81
CA LYS A 88 -1.30 3.69 -9.46
C LYS A 88 -0.32 4.35 -8.50
N LEU A 89 0.98 4.02 -8.58
CA LEU A 89 2.05 4.67 -7.80
C LEU A 89 2.24 6.15 -8.14
N ALA A 90 2.09 6.52 -9.42
CA ALA A 90 2.21 7.90 -9.87
C ALA A 90 1.02 8.75 -9.41
N ALA A 91 -0.19 8.17 -9.39
CA ALA A 91 -1.41 8.88 -9.04
C ALA A 91 -1.60 9.05 -7.52
N THR A 92 -1.06 8.15 -6.70
CA THR A 92 -1.32 8.16 -5.25
C THR A 92 -0.42 9.12 -4.47
N LYS A 93 -1.00 9.79 -3.48
CA LYS A 93 -0.27 10.49 -2.40
C LYS A 93 -0.28 9.71 -1.08
N GLN A 94 -1.00 8.59 -1.03
CA GLN A 94 -1.17 7.80 0.17
C GLN A 94 -0.01 6.83 0.34
N GLU A 95 0.67 6.93 1.48
CA GLU A 95 1.81 6.09 1.79
C GLU A 95 1.47 4.61 1.96
N SER A 96 0.27 4.30 2.47
CA SER A 96 -0.24 2.93 2.56
C SER A 96 -0.37 2.29 1.17
N THR A 97 -0.84 3.06 0.18
CA THR A 97 -0.89 2.60 -1.22
C THR A 97 0.51 2.41 -1.80
N VAL A 98 1.45 3.32 -1.50
CA VAL A 98 2.85 3.14 -1.93
C VAL A 98 3.41 1.83 -1.35
N ARG A 99 3.22 1.60 -0.05
CA ARG A 99 3.58 0.35 0.63
C ARG A 99 2.99 -0.86 -0.08
N ASP A 100 1.68 -0.87 -0.36
CA ASP A 100 1.00 -2.03 -0.94
C ASP A 100 1.47 -2.35 -2.36
N VAL A 101 1.74 -1.33 -3.18
CA VAL A 101 2.30 -1.59 -4.52
C VAL A 101 3.75 -2.08 -4.44
N VAL A 102 4.56 -1.52 -3.53
CA VAL A 102 5.94 -2.01 -3.33
C VAL A 102 5.94 -3.44 -2.82
N ALA A 103 4.97 -3.85 -1.99
CA ALA A 103 4.81 -5.24 -1.58
C ALA A 103 4.56 -6.16 -2.78
N VAL A 104 3.70 -5.77 -3.73
CA VAL A 104 3.48 -6.55 -4.97
C VAL A 104 4.78 -6.67 -5.78
N LEU A 105 5.56 -5.59 -5.89
CA LEU A 105 6.85 -5.63 -6.59
C LEU A 105 7.88 -6.53 -5.87
N ALA A 106 7.90 -6.53 -4.55
CA ALA A 106 8.73 -7.43 -3.76
C ALA A 106 8.34 -8.90 -4.00
N GLU A 107 7.03 -9.19 -4.02
CA GLU A 107 6.52 -10.52 -4.37
C GLU A 107 6.88 -10.92 -5.81
N MET A 108 6.84 -9.99 -6.77
CA MET A 108 7.28 -10.29 -8.14
C MET A 108 8.76 -10.69 -8.20
N GLN A 109 9.61 -9.94 -7.49
CA GLN A 109 11.04 -10.24 -7.41
C GLN A 109 11.29 -11.58 -6.71
N ARG A 110 10.55 -11.88 -5.65
CA ARG A 110 10.65 -13.13 -4.88
C ARG A 110 10.19 -14.35 -5.68
N LEU A 111 9.08 -14.22 -6.40
CA LEU A 111 8.50 -15.29 -7.22
C LEU A 111 9.24 -15.48 -8.56
N GLY A 112 10.01 -14.48 -9.00
CA GLY A 112 10.61 -14.47 -10.33
C GLY A 112 9.60 -14.22 -11.46
N SER A 113 8.39 -13.77 -11.15
CA SER A 113 7.39 -13.41 -12.18
C SER A 113 7.78 -12.14 -12.94
N TYR A 114 8.62 -11.30 -12.33
CA TYR A 114 9.28 -10.19 -12.97
C TYR A 114 10.54 -9.78 -12.19
N GLU A 115 11.68 -9.63 -12.87
CA GLU A 115 12.94 -9.19 -12.25
C GLU A 115 12.95 -7.67 -12.04
N VAL A 116 12.22 -7.21 -11.02
CA VAL A 116 12.09 -5.77 -10.70
C VAL A 116 13.46 -5.12 -10.56
N LYS A 117 14.41 -5.77 -9.89
CA LYS A 117 15.78 -5.24 -9.69
C LYS A 117 16.55 -4.96 -10.99
N CYS A 118 16.18 -5.63 -12.08
CA CYS A 118 16.82 -5.50 -13.39
C CYS A 118 16.16 -4.40 -14.26
N ASP A 119 14.98 -3.90 -13.88
CA ASP A 119 14.36 -2.73 -14.52
C ASP A 119 14.81 -1.45 -13.82
N ALA A 120 15.89 -0.85 -14.34
CA ALA A 120 16.45 0.39 -13.79
C ALA A 120 15.44 1.55 -13.79
N SER A 121 14.54 1.64 -14.78
CA SER A 121 13.55 2.73 -14.81
C SER A 121 12.49 2.55 -13.73
N LEU A 122 12.03 1.32 -13.51
CA LEU A 122 11.06 1.02 -12.46
C LEU A 122 11.70 1.19 -11.08
N MET A 123 12.92 0.68 -10.88
CA MET A 123 13.66 0.82 -9.62
C MET A 123 13.86 2.28 -9.23
N ALA A 124 14.40 3.11 -10.13
CA ALA A 124 14.60 4.53 -9.85
C ALA A 124 13.29 5.24 -9.49
N PHE A 125 12.20 4.91 -10.19
CA PHE A 125 10.89 5.46 -9.89
C PHE A 125 10.40 5.04 -8.49
N VAL A 126 10.49 3.75 -8.15
CA VAL A 126 10.06 3.24 -6.84
C VAL A 126 10.90 3.83 -5.71
N GLU A 127 12.23 3.91 -5.89
CA GLU A 127 13.16 4.54 -4.95
C GLU A 127 12.76 5.99 -4.65
N GLU A 128 12.42 6.77 -5.67
CA GLU A 128 11.94 8.14 -5.51
C GLU A 128 10.63 8.19 -4.71
N ARG A 129 9.66 7.32 -5.04
CA ARG A 129 8.37 7.26 -4.29
C ARG A 129 8.60 6.92 -2.81
N VAL A 130 9.47 5.97 -2.51
CA VAL A 130 9.77 5.54 -1.13
C VAL A 130 10.58 6.59 -0.37
N ALA A 131 11.52 7.27 -1.03
CA ALA A 131 12.31 8.34 -0.42
C ALA A 131 11.42 9.51 0.03
N GLY A 132 10.40 9.84 -0.77
CA GLY A 132 9.42 10.91 -0.51
C GLY A 132 8.41 10.62 0.60
N MET A 133 8.30 9.38 1.10
CA MET A 133 7.46 9.06 2.25
C MET A 133 8.00 9.74 3.52
N GLN A 134 7.11 10.14 4.43
CA GLN A 134 7.40 10.77 5.72
C GLN A 134 6.69 10.10 6.90
N GLY A 135 5.65 9.31 6.65
CA GLY A 135 4.83 8.68 7.66
C GLY A 135 5.30 7.30 8.10
N GLN A 136 4.44 6.66 8.91
CA GLN A 136 4.71 5.39 9.59
C GLN A 136 5.05 4.23 8.66
N TRP A 137 4.64 4.30 7.38
CA TRP A 137 4.86 3.22 6.42
C TRP A 137 6.25 3.24 5.78
N LYS A 138 7.02 4.32 5.95
CA LYS A 138 8.33 4.48 5.30
C LYS A 138 9.31 3.36 5.63
N ALA A 139 9.41 2.99 6.91
CA ALA A 139 10.38 1.98 7.36
C ALA A 139 10.07 0.59 6.76
N ALA A 140 8.81 0.15 6.86
CA ALA A 140 8.38 -1.12 6.29
C ALA A 140 8.54 -1.15 4.75
N THR A 141 8.21 -0.04 4.09
CA THR A 141 8.32 0.06 2.62
C THR A 141 9.77 0.05 2.16
N ARG A 142 10.67 0.69 2.91
CA ARG A 142 12.11 0.66 2.65
C ARG A 142 12.67 -0.76 2.78
N HIS A 143 12.24 -1.51 3.79
CA HIS A 143 12.68 -2.90 3.95
C HIS A 143 12.28 -3.76 2.73
N MET A 144 11.06 -3.61 2.21
CA MET A 144 10.64 -4.32 1.00
C MET A 144 11.46 -3.91 -0.24
N LEU A 145 11.85 -2.63 -0.34
CA LEU A 145 12.73 -2.16 -1.40
C LEU A 145 14.14 -2.77 -1.30
N GLU A 146 14.69 -2.89 -0.09
CA GLU A 146 15.97 -3.55 0.19
C GLU A 146 15.90 -5.06 -0.16
N GLU A 147 14.77 -5.72 0.11
CA GLU A 147 14.51 -7.10 -0.31
C GLU A 147 14.52 -7.25 -1.84
N ILE A 148 13.90 -6.31 -2.57
CA ILE A 148 13.93 -6.30 -4.04
C ILE A 148 15.38 -6.21 -4.55
N GLN A 149 16.19 -5.36 -3.94
CA GLN A 149 17.59 -5.16 -4.28
C GLN A 149 18.50 -6.35 -3.91
N GLY A 150 17.97 -7.36 -3.19
CA GLY A 150 18.74 -8.51 -2.73
C GLY A 150 19.64 -8.22 -1.53
N GLN A 151 19.32 -7.18 -0.74
CA GLN A 151 20.05 -6.90 0.50
C GLN A 151 19.65 -7.89 1.59
N PRO A 152 20.58 -8.33 2.45
CA PRO A 152 20.26 -9.22 3.57
C PRO A 152 19.34 -8.53 4.58
N LYS A 153 18.35 -9.25 5.10
CA LYS A 153 17.50 -8.80 6.20
C LYS A 153 18.40 -8.47 7.40
N ARG A 154 18.39 -7.21 7.84
CA ARG A 154 19.14 -6.74 9.01
C ARG A 154 18.36 -6.92 10.29
#